data_AF-A0A2A3DUS2-F1
#
_entry.id   AF-A0A2A3DUS2-F1
#
_cell.length_a   1.000
_cell.length_b   1.000
_cell.length_c   1.000
_cell.angle_alpha   90.00
_cell.angle_beta   90.00
_cell.angle_gamma   90.00
#
_symmetry.space_group_name_H-M   'P 1'
#
loop_
_entity.id
_entity.type
_entity.pdbx_description
1 polymer ?
#
loop_
_entity_poly.entity_id
_entity_poly.type
_entity_poly.pdbx_seq_one_letter_code
_entity_poly.pdbx_strand_id
1 'polypeptide(L)'
;MSTRGANFLERWMAEHLAEAVTDDPATISDLTDQLMEAADREGIEVSEIYEEVGSVFEVIAGAVQHRDGSLPENDLTEFDLLVGRLSREANLTEAQARDLIERFGTDWEKLLNEAYFLKELEAGRRQE
;
A
#
# COMPACT_ATOMS: atom_id res chain seq x y z
N MET A 1 -30.92 -3.29 3.03
CA MET A 1 -29.65 -2.67 3.43
C MET A 1 -29.57 -1.37 2.67
N SER A 2 -29.57 -0.24 3.36
CA SER A 2 -29.09 1.00 2.77
C SER A 2 -27.60 0.86 2.48
N THR A 3 -27.09 1.65 1.55
CA THR A 3 -25.65 1.77 1.25
C THR A 3 -25.23 3.24 1.31
N ARG A 4 -25.97 4.04 2.06
CA ARG A 4 -25.86 5.50 2.03
C ARG A 4 -24.65 5.94 2.85
N GLY A 5 -24.40 5.31 3.99
CA GLY A 5 -23.21 5.53 4.81
C GLY A 5 -21.93 5.11 4.09
N ALA A 6 -21.92 3.95 3.45
CA ALA A 6 -20.77 3.44 2.69
C ALA A 6 -20.45 4.34 1.47
N ASN A 7 -21.47 4.75 0.70
CA ASN A 7 -21.26 5.64 -0.45
C ASN A 7 -20.79 7.05 -0.03
N PHE A 8 -21.25 7.54 1.12
CA PHE A 8 -20.76 8.80 1.69
C PHE A 8 -19.28 8.68 2.09
N LEU A 9 -18.93 7.62 2.82
CA LEU A 9 -17.55 7.34 3.24
C LEU A 9 -16.61 7.27 2.03
N GLU A 10 -16.97 6.52 0.97
CA GLU A 10 -16.15 6.41 -0.23
C GLU A 10 -15.90 7.77 -0.90
N ARG A 11 -16.95 8.60 -1.04
CA ARG A 11 -16.84 9.94 -1.65
C ARG A 11 -16.03 10.90 -0.78
N TRP A 12 -16.30 10.92 0.52
CA TRP A 12 -15.56 11.75 1.48
C TRP A 12 -14.08 11.38 1.48
N MET A 13 -13.77 10.09 1.48
CA MET A 13 -12.40 9.60 1.39
C MET A 13 -11.73 10.04 0.09
N ALA A 14 -12.40 9.94 -1.06
CA ALA A 14 -11.82 10.36 -2.35
C ALA A 14 -11.44 11.85 -2.38
N GLU A 15 -12.19 12.70 -1.68
CA GLU A 15 -11.94 14.15 -1.58
C GLU A 15 -10.88 14.48 -0.51
N HIS A 16 -10.95 13.86 0.67
CA HIS A 16 -10.13 14.22 1.83
C HIS A 16 -8.82 13.43 1.96
N LEU A 17 -8.76 12.15 1.55
CA LEU A 17 -7.49 11.41 1.48
C LEU A 17 -6.57 11.91 0.37
N ALA A 18 -7.09 12.66 -0.61
CA ALA A 18 -6.25 13.28 -1.62
C ALA A 18 -5.25 14.28 -1.01
N GLU A 19 -5.65 14.95 0.07
CA GLU A 19 -4.86 15.95 0.78
C GLU A 19 -4.06 15.36 1.96
N ALA A 20 -4.55 14.30 2.60
CA ALA A 20 -3.90 13.65 3.75
C ALA A 20 -2.89 12.57 3.31
N VAL A 21 -1.60 12.94 3.22
CA VAL A 21 -0.49 12.03 2.92
C VAL A 21 0.22 11.64 4.23
N THR A 22 -0.38 10.79 5.07
CA THR A 22 0.35 10.19 6.19
C THR A 22 -0.38 8.98 6.80
N ASP A 23 0.35 7.87 6.99
CA ASP A 23 -0.06 6.67 7.74
C ASP A 23 0.11 6.83 9.26
N ASP A 24 -0.02 8.07 9.75
CA ASP A 24 0.08 8.37 11.17
C ASP A 24 -1.24 8.04 11.88
N PRO A 25 -1.23 7.17 12.92
CA PRO A 25 -2.45 6.78 13.63
C PRO A 25 -3.22 7.94 14.24
N ALA A 26 -2.55 9.02 14.65
CA ALA A 26 -3.23 10.21 15.17
C ALA A 26 -3.97 10.95 14.05
N THR A 27 -3.36 11.06 12.87
CA THR A 27 -4.03 11.61 11.69
C THR A 27 -5.24 10.78 11.24
N ILE A 28 -5.16 9.44 11.31
CA ILE A 28 -6.31 8.57 11.01
C ILE A 28 -7.45 8.79 12.02
N SER A 29 -7.14 9.02 13.29
CA SER A 29 -8.13 9.39 14.31
C SER A 29 -8.79 10.73 13.98
N ASP A 30 -8.00 11.76 13.64
CA ASP A 30 -8.51 13.08 13.29
C ASP A 30 -9.40 13.05 12.03
N LEU A 31 -9.07 12.19 11.05
CA LEU A 31 -9.90 11.97 9.86
C LEU A 31 -11.22 11.27 10.21
N THR A 32 -11.19 10.34 11.16
CA THR A 32 -12.39 9.65 11.65
C THR A 32 -13.34 10.64 12.31
N ASP A 33 -12.83 11.55 13.13
CA ASP A 33 -13.64 12.61 13.77
C ASP A 33 -14.24 13.58 12.73
N GLN A 34 -13.44 14.00 11.73
CA GLN A 34 -13.92 14.87 10.66
C GLN A 34 -15.00 14.22 9.78
N LEU A 35 -14.86 12.93 9.49
CA LEU A 35 -15.86 12.16 8.78
C LEU A 35 -17.18 12.13 9.56
N MET A 36 -17.15 11.88 10.87
CA MET A 36 -18.35 11.87 11.70
C MET A 36 -19.07 13.22 11.70
N GLU A 37 -18.30 14.31 11.81
CA GLU A 37 -18.87 15.65 11.75
C GLU A 37 -19.47 15.95 10.36
N ALA A 38 -18.85 15.45 9.29
CA ALA A 38 -19.39 15.60 7.93
C ALA A 38 -20.65 14.74 7.71
N ALA A 39 -20.69 13.53 8.25
CA ALA A 39 -21.85 12.65 8.21
C ALA A 39 -23.06 13.27 8.92
N ASP A 40 -22.86 13.86 10.11
CA ASP A 40 -23.91 14.55 10.86
C ASP A 40 -24.49 15.73 10.06
N ARG A 41 -23.63 16.51 9.40
CA ARG A 41 -24.07 17.61 8.52
C ARG A 41 -24.86 17.14 7.30
N GLU A 42 -24.57 15.95 6.78
CA GLU A 42 -25.30 15.30 5.67
C GLU A 42 -26.59 14.57 6.15
N GLY A 43 -26.83 14.55 7.47
CA GLY A 43 -27.95 13.85 8.08
C GLY A 43 -27.83 12.33 8.00
N ILE A 44 -26.59 11.81 8.01
CA ILE A 44 -26.27 10.38 8.04
C ILE A 44 -25.94 10.02 9.49
N GLU A 45 -26.71 9.09 10.05
CA GLU A 45 -26.45 8.58 11.40
C GLU A 45 -25.13 7.81 11.45
N VAL A 46 -24.33 8.07 12.48
CA VAL A 46 -23.02 7.43 12.65
C VAL A 46 -23.19 5.90 12.80
N SER A 47 -24.28 5.45 13.43
CA SER A 47 -24.61 4.03 13.52
C SER A 47 -24.89 3.39 12.15
N GLU A 48 -25.47 4.12 11.21
CA GLU A 48 -25.71 3.61 9.84
C GLU A 48 -24.37 3.32 9.14
N ILE A 49 -23.37 4.17 9.34
CA ILE A 49 -22.02 3.97 8.79
C ILE A 49 -21.35 2.76 9.45
N TYR A 50 -21.43 2.63 10.77
CA TYR A 50 -20.85 1.48 11.48
C TYR A 50 -21.53 0.15 11.12
N GLU A 51 -22.85 0.14 10.92
CA GLU A 51 -23.58 -1.05 10.48
C GLU A 51 -23.21 -1.47 9.06
N GLU A 52 -23.01 -0.50 8.16
CA GLU A 52 -22.69 -0.76 6.74
C GLU A 52 -21.21 -1.09 6.52
N VAL A 53 -20.31 -0.46 7.27
CA VAL A 53 -18.85 -0.47 7.01
C VAL A 53 -18.09 -1.27 8.09
N GLY A 54 -18.69 -1.46 9.27
CA GLY A 54 -18.04 -2.13 10.40
C GLY A 54 -17.08 -1.22 11.14
N SER A 55 -15.84 -1.09 10.65
CA SER A 55 -14.79 -0.31 11.30
C SER A 55 -14.27 0.79 10.38
N VAL A 56 -14.78 2.01 10.59
CA VAL A 56 -14.36 3.21 9.83
C VAL A 56 -12.85 3.43 9.91
N PHE A 57 -12.25 3.23 11.10
CA PHE A 57 -10.81 3.36 11.29
C PHE A 57 -10.02 2.39 10.40
N GLU A 58 -10.43 1.12 10.32
CA GLU A 58 -9.75 0.13 9.47
C GLU A 58 -9.92 0.43 7.98
N VAL A 59 -11.07 0.96 7.57
CA VAL A 59 -11.31 1.35 6.18
C VAL A 59 -10.45 2.55 5.78
N ILE A 60 -10.37 3.58 6.63
CA ILE A 60 -9.51 4.74 6.38
C ILE A 60 -8.03 4.32 6.44
N ALA A 61 -7.61 3.55 7.45
CA ALA A 61 -6.24 3.05 7.57
C ALA A 61 -5.83 2.19 6.37
N GLY A 62 -6.73 1.32 5.89
CA GLY A 62 -6.51 0.53 4.67
C GLY A 62 -6.35 1.42 3.44
N ALA A 63 -7.18 2.45 3.29
CA ALA A 63 -7.11 3.39 2.18
C ALA A 63 -5.83 4.25 2.19
N VAL A 64 -5.35 4.68 3.37
CA VAL A 64 -4.06 5.38 3.53
C VAL A 64 -2.89 4.44 3.23
N GLN A 65 -2.90 3.22 3.75
CA GLN A 65 -1.86 2.21 3.51
C GLN A 65 -1.79 1.80 2.04
N HIS A 66 -2.93 1.72 1.34
CA HIS A 66 -2.97 1.50 -0.11
C HIS A 66 -2.37 2.65 -0.93
N ARG A 67 -2.28 3.86 -0.37
CA ARG A 67 -1.59 5.00 -1.01
C ARG A 67 -0.09 4.97 -0.82
N ASP A 68 0.42 4.55 0.35
CA ASP A 68 1.87 4.32 0.55
C ASP A 68 2.35 3.07 -0.22
N GLY A 69 1.45 2.12 -0.43
CA GLY A 69 1.62 0.93 -1.27
C GLY A 69 1.09 1.07 -2.70
N SER A 70 0.81 2.29 -3.21
CA SER A 70 0.32 2.51 -4.58
C SER A 70 1.42 2.23 -5.61
N LEU A 71 1.71 0.95 -5.80
CA LEU A 71 1.88 0.42 -7.13
C LEU A 71 0.47 0.00 -7.60
N PRO A 72 0.01 0.44 -8.79
CA PRO A 72 -1.36 0.31 -9.22
C PRO A 72 -1.79 -1.16 -9.28
N GLU A 73 -2.83 -1.51 -8.53
CA GLU A 73 -3.46 -2.84 -8.43
C GLU A 73 -4.04 -3.41 -9.74
N ASN A 74 -3.77 -2.80 -10.90
CA ASN A 74 -4.26 -3.29 -12.18
C ASN A 74 -3.26 -3.30 -13.33
N ASP A 75 -1.97 -3.04 -13.10
CA ASP A 75 -0.93 -3.17 -14.13
C ASP A 75 0.44 -3.61 -13.60
N LEU A 76 0.51 -4.12 -12.36
CA LEU A 76 1.71 -4.83 -11.92
C LEU A 76 1.66 -6.25 -12.43
N THR A 77 2.52 -6.53 -13.39
CA THR A 77 2.78 -7.91 -13.76
C THR A 77 3.39 -8.63 -12.55
N GLU A 78 3.21 -9.96 -12.45
CA GLU A 78 3.88 -10.81 -11.44
C GLU A 78 5.38 -10.48 -11.33
N PHE A 79 5.97 -10.03 -12.44
CA PHE A 79 7.32 -9.53 -12.57
C PHE A 79 7.61 -8.26 -11.75
N ASP A 80 6.75 -7.23 -11.75
CA ASP A 80 7.00 -5.98 -11.00
C ASP A 80 6.91 -6.19 -9.48
N LEU A 81 6.00 -7.07 -9.04
CA LEU A 81 5.91 -7.50 -7.64
C LEU A 81 7.19 -8.24 -7.21
N LEU A 82 7.72 -9.11 -8.08
CA LEU A 82 8.99 -9.81 -7.82
C LEU A 82 10.17 -8.85 -7.79
N VAL A 83 10.22 -7.84 -8.67
CA VAL A 83 11.28 -6.81 -8.68
C VAL A 83 11.29 -6.04 -7.35
N GLY A 84 10.14 -5.53 -6.92
CA GLY A 84 10.03 -4.76 -5.68
C GLY A 84 10.38 -5.60 -4.45
N ARG A 85 9.91 -6.86 -4.41
CA ARG A 85 10.22 -7.78 -3.31
C ARG A 85 11.70 -8.15 -3.27
N LEU A 86 12.31 -8.48 -4.41
CA LEU A 86 13.72 -8.87 -4.50
C LEU A 86 14.65 -7.70 -4.15
N SER A 87 14.31 -6.48 -4.57
CA SER A 87 15.03 -5.26 -4.19
C SER A 87 15.05 -5.08 -2.68
N ARG A 88 13.90 -5.24 -2.01
CA ARG A 88 13.78 -5.11 -0.54
C ARG A 88 14.46 -6.23 0.23
N GLU A 89 14.28 -7.48 -0.18
CA GLU A 89 14.80 -8.65 0.57
C GLU A 89 16.31 -8.86 0.37
N ALA A 90 16.84 -8.62 -0.83
CA ALA A 90 18.27 -8.78 -1.11
C ALA A 90 19.07 -7.46 -1.00
N ASN A 91 18.39 -6.34 -0.76
CA ASN A 91 18.96 -4.99 -0.76
C ASN A 91 19.68 -4.67 -2.09
N LEU A 92 19.03 -5.02 -3.20
CA LEU A 92 19.48 -4.78 -4.57
C LEU A 92 18.75 -3.58 -5.16
N THR A 93 19.33 -2.96 -6.19
CA THR A 93 18.60 -1.99 -7.01
C THR A 93 17.51 -2.67 -7.85
N GLU A 94 16.44 -1.95 -8.18
CA GLU A 94 15.36 -2.48 -9.04
C GLU A 94 15.89 -2.95 -10.40
N ALA A 95 16.92 -2.29 -10.95
CA ALA A 95 17.56 -2.70 -12.18
C ALA A 95 18.26 -4.07 -12.06
N GLN A 96 18.93 -4.34 -10.94
CA GLN A 96 19.54 -5.64 -10.66
C GLN A 96 18.48 -6.72 -10.46
N ALA A 97 17.41 -6.40 -9.72
CA ALA A 97 16.30 -7.32 -9.54
C ALA A 97 15.62 -7.66 -10.88
N ARG A 98 15.46 -6.67 -11.76
CA ARG A 98 14.93 -6.86 -13.12
C ARG A 98 15.78 -7.79 -13.97
N ASP A 99 17.09 -7.55 -14.03
CA ASP A 99 18.04 -8.39 -14.77
C ASP A 99 18.06 -9.83 -14.25
N LEU A 100 17.96 -10.02 -12.92
CA LEU A 100 17.87 -11.35 -12.32
C LEU A 100 16.60 -12.10 -12.75
N ILE A 101 15.44 -11.44 -12.74
CA ILE A 101 14.18 -12.07 -13.10
C ILE A 101 14.13 -12.37 -14.61
N GLU A 102 14.70 -11.51 -15.47
CA GLU A 102 14.82 -11.77 -16.91
C GLU A 102 15.75 -12.96 -17.22
N ARG A 103 16.82 -13.13 -16.46
CA ARG A 103 17.83 -14.17 -16.70
C ARG A 103 17.48 -15.52 -16.09
N PHE A 104 16.94 -15.52 -14.88
CA PHE A 104 16.75 -16.74 -14.09
C PHE A 104 15.28 -17.16 -13.97
N GLY A 105 14.34 -16.30 -14.39
CA GLY A 105 12.89 -16.53 -14.31
C GLY A 105 12.30 -16.05 -12.98
N THR A 106 11.09 -16.52 -12.68
CA THR A 106 10.31 -16.11 -11.51
C THR A 106 10.47 -17.03 -10.28
N ASP A 107 11.46 -17.94 -10.30
CA ASP A 107 11.73 -18.85 -9.18
C ASP A 107 12.41 -18.10 -8.01
N TRP A 108 11.66 -17.93 -6.93
CA TRP A 108 12.07 -17.12 -5.78
C TRP A 108 13.33 -17.63 -5.06
N GLU A 109 13.46 -18.94 -4.87
CA GLU A 109 14.62 -19.51 -4.16
C GLU A 109 15.89 -19.31 -4.98
N LYS A 110 15.79 -19.49 -6.30
CA LYS A 110 16.89 -19.26 -7.23
C LYS A 110 17.27 -17.78 -7.32
N LEU A 111 16.29 -16.89 -7.37
CA LEU A 111 16.52 -15.44 -7.39
C LEU A 111 17.23 -14.95 -6.13
N LEU A 112 16.82 -15.43 -4.95
CA LEU A 112 17.48 -15.06 -3.69
C LEU A 112 18.93 -15.57 -3.65
N ASN A 113 19.18 -16.82 -4.02
CA ASN A 113 20.53 -17.38 -4.02
C ASN A 113 21.47 -16.58 -4.93
N GLU A 114 21.02 -16.23 -6.14
CA GLU A 114 21.83 -15.44 -7.07
C GLU A 114 21.98 -13.98 -6.62
N ALA A 115 20.93 -13.40 -6.03
CA ALA A 115 20.97 -12.04 -5.49
C ALA A 115 22.00 -11.90 -4.36
N TYR A 116 22.07 -12.89 -3.45
CA TYR A 116 23.09 -12.94 -2.40
C TYR A 116 24.49 -13.13 -3.00
N PHE A 117 24.63 -13.97 -4.03
CA PHE A 117 25.90 -14.17 -4.73
C PHE A 117 26.41 -12.88 -5.41
N LEU A 118 25.54 -12.14 -6.08
CA LEU A 118 25.88 -10.85 -6.69
C LEU A 118 26.31 -9.81 -5.64
N LYS A 119 25.62 -9.76 -4.51
CA LYS A 119 25.98 -8.87 -3.40
C LYS A 119 27.37 -9.19 -2.83
N GLU A 120 27.71 -10.47 -2.72
CA GLU A 120 29.03 -10.92 -2.28
C GLU A 120 30.13 -10.52 -3.28
N LEU A 121 29.86 -10.65 -4.59
CA LEU A 121 30.78 -10.21 -5.65
C LEU A 121 30.99 -8.69 -5.69
N GLU A 122 29.95 -7.89 -5.44
CA GLU A 122 30.07 -6.44 -5.36
C GLU A 122 30.78 -5.98 -4.09
N ALA A 123 30.57 -6.66 -2.97
CA ALA A 123 31.27 -6.39 -1.71
C ALA A 123 32.78 -6.68 -1.82
N GLY A 124 33.17 -7.72 -2.57
CA GLY A 124 34.57 -8.04 -2.84
C GLY A 124 35.27 -7.01 -3.74
N ARG A 125 34.58 -6.50 -4.77
CA ARG A 125 35.16 -5.52 -5.73
C ARG A 125 35.40 -4.12 -5.17
N ARG A 126 34.81 -3.76 -4.01
CA ARG A 126 35.05 -2.46 -3.35
C ARG A 126 36.30 -2.43 -2.46
N GLN A 127 37.02 -3.55 -2.28
CA GLN A 127 38.20 -3.64 -1.42
C GLN A 127 39.56 -3.69 -2.16
N GLU A 128 39.60 -3.43 -3.47
CA GLU A 128 40.85 -3.27 -4.24
C GLU A 128 41.18 -1.82 -4.56
#